data_AF-A0A370I7N3-F1
#
_entry.id   AF-A0A370I7N3-F1
#
_cell.length_a   1.000
_cell.length_b   1.000
_cell.length_c   1.000
_cell.angle_alpha   90.00
_cell.angle_beta   90.00
_cell.angle_gamma   90.00
#
_symmetry.space_group_name_H-M   'P 1'
#
loop_
_entity.id
_entity.type
_entity.pdbx_description
1 polymer ?
#
loop_
_entity_poly.entity_id
_entity_poly.type
_entity_poly.pdbx_seq_one_letter_code
_entity_poly.pdbx_strand_id
1 'polypeptide(L)'
;MRIDTHTIYDRIGGHEALEAVVDDFYVRVLADTDLAPFFTGTNMARLKGRQVEFFATALGGPDPYTGAPMKQVHQGRGITMHHFTLVAGHLTDALTVAGVPEDLVSQIISAIAPLADDIASTA
;
A
#
# COMPACT_ATOMS: atom_id res chain seq x y z
N MET A 1 17.57 11.37 -18.12
CA MET A 1 16.87 11.48 -16.83
C MET A 1 17.76 10.83 -15.79
N ARG A 2 18.20 11.58 -14.78
CA ARG A 2 19.00 11.01 -13.69
C ARG A 2 17.98 10.37 -12.75
N ILE A 3 18.00 9.04 -12.60
CA ILE A 3 17.26 8.40 -11.50
C ILE A 3 17.96 8.91 -10.25
N ASP A 4 17.27 9.65 -9.40
CA ASP A 4 17.93 10.33 -8.30
C ASP A 4 18.37 9.37 -7.19
N THR A 5 18.04 8.08 -7.15
CA THR A 5 18.55 7.05 -6.19
C THR A 5 18.45 7.38 -4.69
N HIS A 6 17.99 8.57 -4.31
CA HIS A 6 17.86 9.02 -2.92
C HIS A 6 16.52 8.61 -2.33
N THR A 7 15.48 8.47 -3.15
CA THR A 7 14.13 8.16 -2.68
C THR A 7 13.93 6.65 -2.54
N ILE A 8 13.01 6.25 -1.67
CA ILE A 8 12.63 4.83 -1.53
C ILE A 8 12.01 4.33 -2.83
N TYR A 9 11.27 5.19 -3.54
CA TYR A 9 10.71 4.92 -4.86
C TYR A 9 11.77 4.54 -5.90
N ASP A 10 12.88 5.25 -5.98
CA ASP A 10 13.95 4.89 -6.92
C ASP A 10 14.63 3.57 -6.52
N ARG A 11 14.83 3.36 -5.21
CA ARG A 11 15.49 2.17 -4.67
C ARG A 11 14.68 0.88 -4.84
N ILE A 12 13.35 0.95 -4.82
CA ILE A 12 12.49 -0.21 -5.06
C ILE A 12 12.40 -0.60 -6.54
N GLY A 13 12.80 0.30 -7.46
CA GLY A 13 12.69 0.09 -8.91
C GLY A 13 11.60 0.89 -9.59
N GLY A 14 11.03 1.90 -8.91
CA GLY A 14 10.06 2.82 -9.47
C GLY A 14 8.68 2.21 -9.74
N HIS A 15 7.99 2.76 -10.74
CA HIS A 15 6.58 2.47 -11.02
C HIS A 15 6.31 0.99 -11.30
N GLU A 16 7.08 0.38 -12.20
CA GLU A 16 6.88 -1.01 -12.64
C GLU A 16 7.03 -1.99 -11.46
N ALA A 17 8.01 -1.75 -10.58
CA ALA A 17 8.18 -2.55 -9.37
C ALA A 17 6.99 -2.40 -8.42
N LEU A 18 6.46 -1.17 -8.27
CA LEU A 18 5.26 -0.93 -7.45
C LEU A 18 4.00 -1.55 -8.03
N GLU A 19 3.81 -1.55 -9.35
CA GLU A 19 2.69 -2.24 -10.00
C GLU A 19 2.71 -3.72 -9.67
N ALA A 20 3.87 -4.38 -9.80
CA ALA A 20 4.02 -5.80 -9.49
C ALA A 20 3.76 -6.10 -8.00
N VAL A 21 4.28 -5.28 -7.09
CA VAL A 21 4.03 -5.40 -5.65
C VAL A 21 2.56 -5.21 -5.32
N VAL A 22 1.90 -4.18 -5.88
CA VAL A 22 0.48 -3.92 -5.64
C VAL A 22 -0.40 -5.03 -6.19
N ASP A 23 -0.02 -5.63 -7.31
CA ASP A 23 -0.74 -6.76 -7.89
C ASP A 23 -0.73 -7.98 -6.96
N ASP A 24 0.45 -8.40 -6.47
CA ASP A 24 0.57 -9.51 -5.51
C ASP A 24 -0.08 -9.18 -4.15
N PHE A 25 0.12 -7.95 -3.67
CA PHE A 25 -0.50 -7.45 -2.44
C PHE A 25 -2.02 -7.64 -2.44
N TYR A 26 -2.71 -7.25 -3.53
CA TYR A 26 -4.16 -7.44 -3.60
C TYR A 26 -4.59 -8.89 -3.86
N VAL A 27 -3.74 -9.74 -4.45
CA VAL A 27 -4.03 -11.20 -4.48
C VAL A 27 -4.13 -11.72 -3.05
N ARG A 28 -3.20 -11.33 -2.17
CA ARG A 28 -3.19 -11.73 -0.75
C ARG A 28 -4.36 -11.15 0.02
N VAL A 29 -4.59 -9.84 -0.09
CA VAL A 29 -5.69 -9.14 0.61
C VAL A 29 -7.06 -9.72 0.24
N LEU A 30 -7.28 -10.07 -1.02
CA LEU A 30 -8.55 -10.65 -1.47
C LEU A 30 -8.69 -12.14 -1.11
N ALA A 31 -7.61 -12.83 -0.78
CA ALA A 31 -7.62 -14.20 -0.30
C ALA A 31 -7.80 -14.31 1.23
N ASP A 32 -7.57 -13.21 1.96
CA ASP A 32 -7.74 -13.14 3.41
C ASP A 32 -9.22 -13.00 3.79
N THR A 33 -9.72 -13.92 4.60
CA THR A 33 -11.14 -13.98 5.00
C THR A 33 -11.57 -12.79 5.87
N ASP A 34 -10.66 -12.16 6.60
CA ASP A 34 -10.95 -10.99 7.43
C ASP A 34 -10.97 -9.70 6.59
N LEU A 35 -10.31 -9.69 5.43
CA LEU A 35 -10.17 -8.49 4.59
C LEU A 35 -11.08 -8.51 3.34
N ALA A 36 -11.25 -9.66 2.70
CA ALA A 36 -12.00 -9.80 1.46
C ALA A 36 -13.40 -9.15 1.48
N PRO A 37 -14.19 -9.22 2.59
CA PRO A 37 -15.52 -8.60 2.63
C PRO A 37 -15.51 -7.08 2.36
N PHE A 38 -14.46 -6.35 2.76
CA PHE A 38 -14.35 -4.90 2.56
C PHE A 38 -14.27 -4.48 1.09
N PHE A 39 -13.89 -5.42 0.21
CA PHE A 39 -13.65 -5.16 -1.21
C PHE A 39 -14.80 -5.64 -2.10
N THR A 40 -15.87 -6.19 -1.53
CA THR A 40 -17.06 -6.62 -2.29
C THR A 40 -17.63 -5.46 -3.11
N GLY A 41 -17.78 -5.66 -4.42
CA GLY A 41 -18.29 -4.63 -5.34
C GLY A 41 -17.29 -3.53 -5.70
N THR A 42 -16.04 -3.62 -5.26
CA THR A 42 -14.99 -2.65 -5.60
C THR A 42 -14.46 -2.90 -7.01
N ASN A 43 -14.26 -1.82 -7.78
CA ASN A 43 -13.51 -1.91 -9.03
C ASN A 43 -12.01 -2.05 -8.71
N MET A 44 -11.52 -3.29 -8.72
CA MET A 44 -10.14 -3.61 -8.33
C MET A 44 -9.09 -3.00 -9.25
N ALA A 45 -9.33 -2.91 -10.56
CA ALA A 45 -8.38 -2.29 -11.49
C ALA A 45 -8.17 -0.81 -11.15
N ARG A 46 -9.27 -0.08 -10.89
CA ARG A 46 -9.20 1.32 -10.46
C ARG A 46 -8.53 1.47 -9.09
N LEU A 47 -8.83 0.57 -8.15
CA LEU A 47 -8.23 0.61 -6.82
C LEU A 47 -6.71 0.37 -6.87
N LYS A 48 -6.26 -0.64 -7.62
CA LYS A 48 -4.83 -0.96 -7.81
C LYS A 48 -4.06 0.23 -8.36
N GLY A 49 -4.55 0.88 -9.41
CA GLY A 49 -3.93 2.10 -9.95
C GLY A 49 -3.81 3.22 -8.91
N ARG A 50 -4.86 3.43 -8.11
CA ARG A 50 -4.82 4.41 -7.00
C ARG A 50 -3.83 4.03 -5.90
N GLN A 51 -3.69 2.74 -5.60
CA GLN A 51 -2.73 2.25 -4.62
C GLN A 51 -1.28 2.45 -5.10
N VAL A 52 -1.00 2.21 -6.40
CA VAL A 52 0.31 2.49 -7.00
C VAL A 52 0.64 3.98 -6.92
N GLU A 53 -0.28 4.86 -7.32
CA GLU A 53 -0.10 6.33 -7.19
C GLU A 53 0.19 6.74 -5.74
N PHE A 54 -0.56 6.18 -4.79
CA PHE A 54 -0.41 6.46 -3.38
C PHE A 54 0.96 6.04 -2.85
N PHE A 55 1.38 4.79 -3.11
CA PHE A 55 2.69 4.30 -2.70
C PHE A 55 3.82 5.05 -3.40
N ALA A 56 3.70 5.34 -4.70
CA ALA A 56 4.70 6.14 -5.40
C ALA A 56 4.90 7.49 -4.70
N THR A 57 3.82 8.20 -4.41
CA THR A 57 3.88 9.49 -3.69
C THR A 57 4.50 9.35 -2.29
N ALA A 58 4.03 8.38 -1.51
CA ALA A 58 4.50 8.16 -0.14
C ALA A 58 5.99 7.80 -0.06
N LEU A 59 6.53 7.17 -1.12
CA LEU A 59 7.92 6.74 -1.20
C LEU A 59 8.84 7.77 -1.90
N GLY A 60 8.32 8.96 -2.21
CA GLY A 60 9.07 10.06 -2.82
C GLY A 60 9.15 10.01 -4.34
N GLY A 61 8.21 9.34 -4.99
CA GLY A 61 8.04 9.33 -6.44
C GLY A 61 7.66 10.72 -6.99
N PRO A 62 7.82 10.92 -8.31
CA PRO A 62 7.69 12.24 -8.93
C PRO A 62 6.24 12.71 -9.09
N ASP A 63 5.29 11.77 -9.17
CA ASP A 63 3.89 12.04 -9.45
C ASP A 63 3.06 12.10 -8.17
N PRO A 64 2.10 13.04 -8.06
CA PRO A 64 1.25 13.16 -6.88
C PRO A 64 0.11 12.14 -6.89
N TYR A 65 -0.30 11.73 -5.69
CA TYR A 65 -1.52 10.96 -5.48
C TYR A 65 -2.75 11.82 -5.77
N THR A 66 -3.64 11.32 -6.63
CA THR A 66 -4.81 12.07 -7.10
C THR A 66 -6.16 11.54 -6.57
N GLY A 67 -6.10 10.62 -5.60
CA GLY A 67 -7.30 10.09 -4.95
C GLY A 67 -7.74 10.90 -3.73
N ALA A 68 -8.83 10.46 -3.11
CA ALA A 68 -9.34 11.10 -1.90
C ALA A 68 -8.44 10.77 -0.68
N PRO A 69 -8.43 11.63 0.35
CA PRO A 69 -7.64 11.42 1.57
C PRO A 69 -7.93 10.09 2.25
N MET A 70 -6.90 9.47 2.86
CA MET A 70 -7.00 8.16 3.51
C MET A 70 -8.13 8.08 4.53
N LYS A 71 -8.28 9.11 5.38
CA LYS A 71 -9.38 9.20 6.33
C LYS A 71 -10.74 9.16 5.65
N GLN A 72 -10.94 9.95 4.59
CA GLN A 72 -12.23 10.02 3.89
C GLN A 72 -12.59 8.69 3.22
N VAL A 73 -11.62 8.03 2.57
CA VAL A 73 -11.92 6.78 1.85
C VAL A 73 -12.21 5.61 2.79
N HIS A 74 -11.65 5.60 4.00
CA HIS A 74 -11.79 4.52 4.98
C HIS A 74 -12.84 4.79 6.07
N GLN A 75 -13.33 6.03 6.19
CA GLN A 75 -14.33 6.42 7.19
C GLN A 75 -15.59 5.56 7.14
N GLY A 76 -16.07 5.15 8.32
CA GLY A 76 -17.37 4.46 8.48
C GLY A 76 -17.37 3.00 7.98
N ARG A 77 -16.21 2.44 7.61
CA ARG A 77 -16.12 1.06 7.13
C ARG A 77 -15.97 0.02 8.25
N GLY A 78 -15.68 0.43 9.49
CA GLY A 78 -15.42 -0.50 10.60
C GLY A 78 -14.03 -1.15 10.52
N ILE A 79 -13.06 -0.45 9.93
CA ILE A 79 -11.67 -0.91 9.87
C ILE A 79 -11.05 -0.73 11.26
N THR A 80 -10.43 -1.79 11.78
CA THR A 80 -9.80 -1.82 13.10
C THR A 80 -8.29 -1.94 12.94
N MET A 81 -7.55 -1.79 14.04
CA MET A 81 -6.10 -2.04 14.05
C MET A 81 -5.73 -3.47 13.66
N HIS A 82 -6.61 -4.45 13.91
CA HIS A 82 -6.44 -5.82 13.43
C HIS A 82 -6.38 -5.87 11.90
N HIS A 83 -7.37 -5.31 11.22
CA HIS A 83 -7.41 -5.26 9.75
C HIS A 83 -6.22 -4.50 9.17
N PHE A 84 -5.83 -3.37 9.78
CA PHE A 84 -4.66 -2.61 9.34
C PHE A 84 -3.37 -3.44 9.46
N THR A 85 -3.22 -4.18 10.56
CA THR A 85 -2.06 -5.06 10.79
C THR A 85 -1.99 -6.18 9.74
N LEU A 86 -3.12 -6.80 9.41
CA LEU A 86 -3.19 -7.80 8.34
C LEU A 86 -2.76 -7.21 6.99
N VAL A 87 -3.27 -6.02 6.64
CA VAL A 87 -2.89 -5.31 5.42
C VAL A 87 -1.38 -5.01 5.38
N ALA A 88 -0.80 -4.53 6.49
CA ALA A 88 0.63 -4.28 6.58
C ALA A 88 1.47 -5.57 6.44
N GLY A 89 0.98 -6.69 7.00
CA GLY A 89 1.58 -8.01 6.83
C GLY A 89 1.59 -8.47 5.36
N HIS A 90 0.44 -8.38 4.68
CA HIS A 90 0.35 -8.74 3.27
C HIS A 90 1.21 -7.86 2.36
N LEU A 91 1.35 -6.57 2.68
CA LEU A 91 2.27 -5.68 1.98
C LEU A 91 3.73 -6.10 2.20
N THR A 92 4.09 -6.44 3.44
CA THR A 92 5.43 -6.95 3.78
C THR A 92 5.75 -8.19 2.95
N ASP A 93 4.84 -9.16 2.91
CA ASP A 93 5.03 -10.40 2.15
C ASP A 93 5.18 -10.13 0.64
N ALA A 94 4.35 -9.25 0.07
CA ALA A 94 4.42 -8.90 -1.34
C ALA A 94 5.76 -8.24 -1.70
N LEU A 95 6.26 -7.33 -0.85
CA LEU A 95 7.58 -6.71 -1.03
C LEU A 95 8.70 -7.76 -0.93
N THR A 96 8.64 -8.66 0.05
CA THR A 96 9.63 -9.73 0.21
C THR A 96 9.66 -10.66 -0.99
N VAL A 97 8.50 -11.08 -1.51
CA VAL A 97 8.41 -11.94 -2.71
C VAL A 97 8.92 -11.23 -3.95
N ALA A 98 8.71 -9.91 -4.06
CA ALA A 98 9.29 -9.09 -5.13
C ALA A 98 10.81 -8.92 -5.03
N GLY A 99 11.46 -9.49 -3.99
CA GLY A 99 12.91 -9.43 -3.80
C GLY A 99 13.40 -8.10 -3.24
N VAL A 100 12.52 -7.30 -2.64
CA VAL A 100 12.90 -6.03 -2.01
C VAL A 100 13.77 -6.33 -0.78
N PRO A 101 14.95 -5.69 -0.64
CA PRO A 101 15.82 -5.87 0.52
C PRO A 101 15.10 -5.58 1.85
N GLU A 102 15.37 -6.37 2.88
CA GLU A 102 14.68 -6.29 4.19
C GLU A 102 14.76 -4.89 4.84
N ASP A 103 15.90 -4.21 4.69
CA ASP A 103 16.07 -2.84 5.18
C ASP A 103 15.12 -1.86 4.47
N LEU A 104 14.88 -2.10 3.17
CA LEU A 104 14.00 -1.29 2.36
C LEU A 104 12.52 -1.62 2.63
N VAL A 105 12.18 -2.90 2.83
CA VAL A 105 10.85 -3.30 3.31
C VAL A 105 10.52 -2.59 4.63
N SER A 106 11.45 -2.61 5.59
CA SER A 106 11.28 -1.95 6.90
C SER A 106 11.06 -0.44 6.77
N GLN A 107 11.79 0.21 5.86
CA GLN A 107 11.60 1.64 5.56
C GLN A 107 10.22 1.92 4.95
N ILE A 108 9.76 1.09 4.02
CA ILE A 108 8.43 1.22 3.39
C ILE A 108 7.32 1.06 4.43
N ILE A 109 7.39 0.01 5.25
CA ILE A 109 6.39 -0.22 6.31
C ILE A 109 6.39 0.95 7.32
N SER A 110 7.56 1.48 7.67
CA SER A 110 7.66 2.66 8.55
C SER A 110 7.03 3.92 7.94
N ALA A 111 7.10 4.10 6.61
CA ALA A 111 6.46 5.22 5.92
C ALA A 111 4.92 5.10 5.88
N ILE A 112 4.40 3.87 5.90
CA ILE A 112 2.96 3.58 5.85
C ILE A 112 2.32 3.52 7.24
N ALA A 113 3.06 3.11 8.28
CA ALA A 113 2.54 2.91 9.63
C ALA A 113 1.76 4.12 10.22
N PRO A 114 2.17 5.40 10.01
CA PRO A 114 1.41 6.54 10.53
C PRO A 114 0.00 6.67 9.96
N LEU A 115 -0.31 6.04 8.83
CA LEU A 115 -1.65 6.06 8.24
C LEU A 115 -2.67 5.26 9.06
N ALA A 116 -2.23 4.44 10.01
CA ALA A 116 -3.12 3.72 10.92
C ALA A 116 -4.11 4.68 11.60
N ASP A 117 -3.67 5.86 12.01
CA ASP A 117 -4.52 6.86 12.70
C ASP A 117 -5.63 7.44 11.81
N ASP A 118 -5.42 7.44 10.49
CA ASP A 118 -6.40 7.89 9.51
C ASP A 118 -7.33 6.75 9.05
N ILE A 119 -6.86 5.51 9.08
CA ILE A 119 -7.53 4.36 8.46
C ILE A 119 -8.29 3.51 9.47
N ALA A 120 -7.64 3.19 10.59
CA ALA A 120 -8.20 2.35 11.62
C ALA A 120 -8.94 3.20 12.65
N SER A 121 -10.19 2.82 12.92
CA SER A 121 -10.88 3.31 14.11
C SER A 121 -10.45 2.51 15.33
N THR A 122 -10.25 3.20 16.46
CA THR A 122 -10.32 2.58 17.78
C THR A 122 -11.76 2.12 17.96
N ALA A 123 -12.03 0.83 17.75
CA ALA A 123 -13.28 0.23 18.18
C ALA A 123 -13.40 0.32 19.71
#